data_AF-A0A2V7FPJ5-F1
#
_entry.id   AF-A0A2V7FPJ5-F1
#
_cell.length_a   1.000
_cell.length_b   1.000
_cell.length_c   1.000
_cell.angle_alpha   90.00
_cell.angle_beta   90.00
_cell.angle_gamma   90.00
#
_symmetry.space_group_name_H-M   'P 1'
#
loop_
_entity.id
_entity.type
_entity.pdbx_description
1 polymer ?
#
loop_
_entity_poly.entity_id
_entity_poly.type
_entity_poly.pdbx_seq_one_letter_code
_entity_poly.pdbx_strand_id
1 'polypeptide(L)' 'MAQRCDVCGKGPSVGHKISHAHNVSKRRWLANLVSLRAVA' A
#
# COMPACT_ATOMS: atom_id res chain seq x y z
N MET A 1 -10.72 -8.46 -1.34
CA MET A 1 -9.63 -8.70 -0.38
C MET A 1 -8.78 -7.46 -0.26
N ALA A 2 -8.52 -6.97 0.95
CA ALA A 2 -7.54 -5.90 1.13
C ALA A 2 -6.17 -6.44 0.71
N GLN A 3 -5.42 -5.71 -0.13
CA GLN A 3 -4.06 -6.08 -0.54
C GLN A 3 -3.16 -6.13 0.70
N ARG A 4 -3.15 -7.27 1.39
CA ARG A 4 -2.40 -7.51 2.62
C ARG A 4 -1.50 -8.72 2.43
N CYS A 5 -0.30 -8.62 2.96
CA CYS A 5 0.67 -9.71 3.00
C CYS A 5 0.22 -10.76 4.02
N ASP A 6 0.07 -12.02 3.62
CA ASP A 6 -0.37 -13.09 4.52
C ASP A 6 0.70 -13.47 5.57
N VAL A 7 1.98 -13.28 5.25
CA VAL A 7 3.10 -13.59 6.17
C VAL A 7 3.39 -12.44 7.12
N CYS A 8 3.40 -11.21 6.59
CA CYS A 8 3.95 -10.03 7.26
C CYS A 8 2.88 -9.00 7.65
N GLY A 9 1.62 -9.21 7.29
CA GLY A 9 0.49 -8.32 7.63
C GLY A 9 0.52 -6.92 7.01
N LYS A 10 1.57 -6.59 6.23
CA LYS A 10 1.73 -5.31 5.54
C LYS A 10 0.54 -5.04 4.63
N GLY A 11 -0.05 -3.86 4.75
CA GLY A 11 -1.23 -3.45 4.00
C GLY A 11 -1.10 -2.03 3.44
N PRO A 12 -2.14 -1.55 2.75
CA PRO A 12 -2.15 -0.21 2.19
C PRO A 12 -2.12 0.84 3.30
N SER A 13 -1.27 1.85 3.13
CA SER A 13 -1.22 3.03 4.01
C SER A 13 -1.91 4.22 3.35
N VAL A 14 -2.58 5.05 4.14
CA VAL A 14 -3.30 6.24 3.66
C VAL A 14 -2.53 7.51 4.04
N GLY A 15 -2.64 8.55 3.22
CA GLY A 15 -2.17 9.89 3.57
C GLY A 15 -2.31 10.85 2.39
N HIS A 16 -1.38 11.80 2.27
CA HIS A 16 -1.52 12.89 1.30
C HIS A 16 -0.29 13.06 0.41
N LYS A 17 -0.52 13.45 -0.84
CA LYS A 17 0.49 14.05 -1.72
C LYS A 17 0.39 15.57 -1.55
N ILE A 18 1.49 16.19 -1.15
CA ILE A 18 1.63 17.63 -0.94
C ILE A 18 2.45 18.18 -2.11
N SER A 19 1.93 19.19 -2.81
CA SER A 19 2.67 19.88 -3.87
C SER A 19 3.61 20.95 -3.30
N HIS A 20 4.46 21.54 -4.14
CA HIS A 20 5.29 22.68 -3.76
C HIS A 20 4.48 23.88 -3.23
N ALA A 21 3.29 24.12 -3.81
CA ALA A 21 2.34 25.13 -3.36
C ALA A 21 1.47 24.68 -2.17
N HIS A 22 1.80 23.56 -1.52
CA HIS A 22 1.04 22.97 -0.42
C HIS A 22 -0.40 22.54 -0.79
N ASN A 23 -0.63 22.14 -2.05
CA ASN A 23 -1.90 21.54 -2.44
C ASN A 23 -1.95 20.09 -1.95
N VAL A 24 -2.91 19.78 -1.09
CA VAL A 24 -3.05 18.49 -0.40
C VAL A 24 -4.07 17.63 -1.13
N SER A 25 -3.65 16.47 -1.63
CA SER A 25 -4.53 15.48 -2.27
C SER A 25 -4.42 14.12 -1.57
N LYS A 26 -5.55 13.42 -1.37
CA LYS A 26 -5.55 12.10 -0.73
C LYS A 26 -4.86 11.07 -1.62
N ARG A 27 -4.00 10.25 -1.04
CA ARG A 27 -3.27 9.16 -1.71
C ARG A 27 -3.29 7.90 -0.85
N ARG A 28 -3.19 6.76 -1.52
CA ARG A 28 -2.87 5.47 -0.91
C ARG A 28 -1.48 5.01 -1.36
N TRP A 29 -0.69 4.46 -0.45
CA TRP A 29 0.53 3.71 -0.76
C TRP A 29 0.20 2.22 -0.62
N LEU A 30 0.27 1.51 -1.74
CA LEU A 30 0.05 0.07 -1.78
C LEU A 30 1.34 -0.64 -1.40
N ALA A 31 1.23 -1.74 -0.64
CA ALA A 31 2.35 -2.64 -0.45
C ALA A 31 2.65 -3.34 -1.80
N ASN A 32 3.93 -3.50 -2.13
CA ASN A 32 4.33 -4.24 -3.33
C ASN A 32 4.16 -5.75 -3.07
N LEU A 33 2.93 -6.26 -3.24
CA LEU A 33 2.60 -7.66 -3.06
C LEU A 33 2.74 -8.40 -4.39
N VAL A 34 3.34 -9.57 -4.35
CA VAL A 34 3.52 -10.46 -5.49
C VAL A 34 2.75 -11.75 -5.23
N SER A 35 1.98 -12.21 -6.22
CA SER A 35 1.31 -13.51 -6.16
C SER A 35 2.35 -14.62 -6.33
N LEU A 36 2.57 -15.40 -5.28
CA LEU A 36 3.46 -16.55 -5.29
C LEU A 36 2.67 -17.80 -4.89
N ARG A 37 3.05 -18.96 -5.45
CA ARG A 37 2.57 -20.26 -4.99
C ARG A 37 3.55 -20.75 -3.93
N ALA A 38 3.13 -20.74 -2.68
CA ALA A 38 3.89 -21.40 -1.62
C ALA A 38 3.79 -22.92 -1.83
N VAL A 39 4.93 -23.60 -1.82
CA VAL A 39 4.97 -25.06 -1.71
C VAL A 39 4.87 -25.37 -0.22
N ALA A 40 3.96 -26.28 0.14
CA ALA A 40 3.76 -26.74 1.50
C ALA A 40 4.95 -27.56 2.01
#